data_AF-A0A2N0KS31-F1
#
_entry.id   AF-A0A2N0KS31-F1
#
_cell.length_a   1.000
_cell.length_b   1.000
_cell.length_c   1.000
_cell.angle_alpha   90.00
_cell.angle_beta   90.00
_cell.angle_gamma   90.00
#
_symmetry.space_group_name_H-M   'P 1'
#
loop_
_entity.id
_entity.type
_entity.pdbx_description
1 polymer ?
#
loop_
_entity_poly.entity_id
_entity_poly.type
_entity_poly.pdbx_seq_one_letter_code
_entity_poly.pdbx_strand_id
1 'polypeptide(L)'
;MAVLQIVGNQSGAGKTSLAAALTIKANAIGKKVAYFKPFSDAPNLDPDSAFISLLLQSLGGSAVTASNKPNVSDNLNGIQAAVAKLQSAADIVITEGPNTTKPLEIDGKVLLVFQPTKQSSITDAISAAGPNLGGIIANAVPIHRRDELARDLSSQNVPVAVIPESRGMLTITVEQLANHLGGRWVLDPVNNDLPVERFMIGGNILDEGPTYFDRYPNQAVITRVERPDIQMASMGEKTCCLVLTGPGEPTEYIKAEALKREVPLIQVRTNTMDTVEALDGLINQADARTITKANHFADLLDTYMDAYALQQLLN
;
A
#
# COMPACT_ATOMS: atom_id res chain seq x y z
N MET A 1 -19.43 -21.32 0.85
CA MET A 1 -18.48 -20.55 1.66
C MET A 1 -17.11 -20.75 1.06
N ALA A 2 -16.52 -19.68 0.53
CA ALA A 2 -15.25 -19.77 -0.18
C ALA A 2 -14.07 -19.56 0.79
N VAL A 3 -13.07 -20.44 0.75
CA VAL A 3 -11.78 -20.21 1.42
C VAL A 3 -10.78 -19.76 0.36
N LEU A 4 -10.20 -18.59 0.56
CA LEU A 4 -9.16 -18.02 -0.29
C LEU A 4 -7.85 -17.99 0.48
N GLN A 5 -6.88 -18.77 0.03
CA GLN A 5 -5.54 -18.81 0.61
C GLN A 5 -4.61 -17.89 -0.17
N ILE A 6 -4.08 -16.85 0.46
CA ILE A 6 -3.12 -15.94 -0.17
C ILE A 6 -1.71 -16.41 0.17
N VAL A 7 -0.96 -16.81 -0.85
CA VAL A 7 0.46 -17.17 -0.75
C VAL A 7 1.31 -16.15 -1.48
N GLY A 8 2.60 -16.08 -1.20
CA GLY A 8 3.46 -15.12 -1.89
C GLY A 8 4.93 -15.51 -1.90
N ASN A 9 5.61 -15.16 -2.99
CA ASN A 9 6.99 -15.58 -3.23
C ASN A 9 8.01 -14.96 -2.26
N GLN A 10 7.67 -13.86 -1.60
CA GLN A 10 8.54 -13.19 -0.64
C GLN A 10 7.76 -12.32 0.36
N SER A 11 8.47 -11.83 1.37
CA SER A 11 7.96 -10.75 2.24
C SER A 11 7.76 -9.47 1.43
N GLY A 12 6.73 -8.71 1.74
CA GLY A 12 6.42 -7.46 1.02
C GLY A 12 5.79 -7.63 -0.37
N ALA A 13 5.52 -8.86 -0.83
CA ALA A 13 4.92 -9.10 -2.16
C ALA A 13 3.53 -8.46 -2.36
N GLY A 14 2.85 -8.06 -1.28
CA GLY A 14 1.51 -7.44 -1.33
C GLY A 14 0.37 -8.34 -0.88
N LYS A 15 0.65 -9.44 -0.15
CA LYS A 15 -0.38 -10.37 0.35
C LYS A 15 -1.46 -9.68 1.17
N THR A 16 -1.07 -8.87 2.15
CA THR A 16 -2.00 -8.10 3.00
C THR A 16 -2.77 -7.06 2.20
N SER A 17 -2.15 -6.43 1.20
CA SER A 17 -2.84 -5.49 0.30
C SER A 17 -3.91 -6.19 -0.54
N LEU A 18 -3.61 -7.40 -1.04
CA LEU A 18 -4.61 -8.23 -1.72
C LEU A 18 -5.73 -8.67 -0.77
N ALA A 19 -5.40 -9.09 0.46
CA ALA A 19 -6.40 -9.46 1.46
C ALA A 19 -7.35 -8.31 1.77
N ALA A 20 -6.81 -7.10 1.95
CA ALA A 20 -7.58 -5.88 2.20
C ALA A 20 -8.47 -5.51 1.00
N ALA A 21 -7.92 -5.57 -0.22
CA ALA A 21 -8.67 -5.29 -1.43
C ALA A 21 -9.83 -6.28 -1.64
N LEU A 22 -9.58 -7.58 -1.49
CA LEU A 22 -10.63 -8.61 -1.57
C LEU A 22 -11.69 -8.41 -0.48
N THR A 23 -11.28 -7.97 0.72
CA THR A 23 -12.22 -7.64 1.81
C THR A 23 -13.16 -6.50 1.41
N ILE A 24 -12.61 -5.42 0.85
CA ILE A 24 -13.39 -4.27 0.36
C ILE A 24 -14.36 -4.71 -0.74
N LYS A 25 -13.88 -5.44 -1.75
CA LYS A 25 -14.69 -5.87 -2.90
C LYS A 25 -15.78 -6.87 -2.50
N ALA A 26 -15.48 -7.81 -1.61
CA ALA A 26 -16.46 -8.74 -1.08
C ALA A 26 -17.56 -8.04 -0.27
N ASN A 27 -17.19 -7.07 0.58
CA ASN A 27 -18.18 -6.30 1.33
C ASN A 27 -19.07 -5.46 0.40
N ALA A 28 -18.51 -4.88 -0.67
CA ALA A 28 -19.27 -4.11 -1.66
C ALA A 28 -20.38 -4.94 -2.35
N ILE A 29 -20.23 -6.26 -2.44
CA ILE A 29 -21.26 -7.18 -2.96
C ILE A 29 -22.06 -7.87 -1.84
N GLY A 30 -21.99 -7.37 -0.61
CA GLY A 30 -22.78 -7.83 0.54
C GLY A 30 -22.32 -9.13 1.18
N LYS A 31 -21.09 -9.58 0.90
CA LYS A 31 -20.53 -10.81 1.49
C LYS A 31 -19.85 -10.50 2.82
N LYS A 32 -20.10 -11.35 3.82
CA LYS A 32 -19.38 -11.32 5.10
C LYS A 32 -18.01 -11.97 4.92
N VAL A 33 -16.97 -11.25 5.28
CA VAL A 33 -15.58 -11.71 5.19
C VAL A 33 -15.02 -11.98 6.58
N ALA A 34 -14.35 -13.11 6.74
CA ALA A 34 -13.45 -13.37 7.84
C ALA A 34 -12.01 -13.37 7.33
N TYR A 35 -11.10 -12.78 8.10
CA TYR A 35 -9.66 -12.85 7.84
C TYR A 35 -8.98 -13.72 8.89
N PHE A 36 -8.02 -14.52 8.44
CA PHE A 36 -7.26 -15.43 9.27
C PHE A 36 -5.78 -15.38 8.88
N LYS A 37 -4.91 -15.10 9.85
CA LYS A 37 -3.46 -15.17 9.66
C LYS A 37 -2.89 -16.22 10.61
N PRO A 38 -2.63 -17.45 10.13
CA PRO A 38 -2.14 -18.55 10.97
C PRO A 38 -0.70 -18.38 11.45
N PHE A 39 0.10 -17.53 10.79
CA PHE A 39 1.51 -17.32 11.13
C PHE A 39 1.79 -15.85 11.37
N SER A 40 2.32 -15.56 12.55
CA SER A 40 2.80 -14.23 12.90
C SER A 40 4.00 -14.33 13.84
N ASP A 41 4.98 -13.46 13.66
CA ASP A 41 6.06 -13.30 14.60
C ASP A 41 5.66 -12.59 15.90
N ALA A 42 4.53 -11.88 15.88
CA ALA A 42 3.96 -11.16 17.02
C ALA A 42 2.44 -11.40 17.07
N PRO A 43 1.94 -12.57 17.48
CA PRO A 43 0.53 -12.94 17.26
C PRO A 43 -0.53 -12.01 17.87
N ASN A 44 -0.21 -11.36 19.00
CA ASN A 44 -1.11 -10.42 19.66
C ASN A 44 -0.93 -8.96 19.18
N LEU A 45 0.09 -8.70 18.37
CA LEU A 45 0.45 -7.38 17.83
C LEU A 45 0.80 -7.47 16.34
N ASP A 46 0.23 -8.43 15.62
CA ASP A 46 0.52 -8.61 14.21
C ASP A 46 -0.08 -7.42 13.47
N PRO A 47 0.75 -6.58 12.84
CA PRO A 47 0.26 -5.32 12.30
C PRO A 47 -0.66 -5.54 11.09
N ASP A 48 -0.50 -6.64 10.35
CA ASP A 48 -1.36 -6.98 9.22
C ASP A 48 -2.75 -7.40 9.73
N SER A 49 -2.79 -8.23 10.77
CA SER A 49 -4.05 -8.65 11.41
C SER A 49 -4.76 -7.48 12.10
N ALA A 50 -4.02 -6.61 12.78
CA ALA A 50 -4.57 -5.39 13.40
C ALA A 50 -5.17 -4.45 12.35
N PHE A 51 -4.46 -4.26 11.23
CA PHE A 51 -4.95 -3.46 10.11
C PHE A 51 -6.22 -4.02 9.48
N ILE A 52 -6.24 -5.31 9.13
CA ILE A 52 -7.44 -5.94 8.54
C ILE A 52 -8.62 -5.92 9.52
N SER A 53 -8.36 -6.02 10.83
CA SER A 53 -9.39 -5.87 11.86
C SER A 53 -10.03 -4.48 11.83
N LEU A 54 -9.21 -3.44 11.77
CA LEU A 54 -9.68 -2.06 11.68
C LEU A 54 -10.45 -1.81 10.37
N LEU A 55 -9.99 -2.37 9.25
CA LEU A 55 -10.70 -2.30 7.98
C LEU A 55 -12.07 -3.00 8.04
N LEU A 56 -12.16 -4.19 8.61
CA LEU A 56 -13.45 -4.89 8.76
C LEU A 56 -14.42 -4.13 9.66
N GLN A 57 -13.92 -3.50 10.73
CA GLN A 57 -14.74 -2.66 11.61
C GLN A 57 -15.27 -1.42 10.89
N SER A 58 -14.44 -0.73 10.09
CA SER A 58 -14.88 0.45 9.33
C SER A 58 -15.92 0.10 8.25
N LEU A 59 -15.89 -1.15 7.78
CA LEU A 59 -16.81 -1.70 6.78
C LEU A 59 -18.10 -2.30 7.40
N GLY A 60 -18.25 -2.28 8.73
CA GLY A 60 -19.42 -2.84 9.43
C GLY A 60 -19.43 -4.38 9.51
N GLY A 61 -18.30 -5.03 9.25
CA GLY A 61 -18.12 -6.48 9.32
C GLY A 61 -17.83 -7.01 10.73
N SER A 62 -17.91 -8.32 10.91
CA SER A 62 -17.51 -8.98 12.17
C SER A 62 -16.00 -9.21 12.27
N ALA A 63 -15.48 -9.20 13.50
CA ALA A 63 -14.06 -9.15 13.80
C ALA A 63 -13.24 -10.39 13.41
N VAL A 64 -11.98 -10.13 13.10
CA VAL A 64 -10.88 -11.04 12.73
C VAL A 64 -10.50 -11.98 13.86
N THR A 65 -9.99 -13.17 13.51
CA THR A 65 -9.22 -14.01 14.45
C THR A 65 -7.77 -14.08 13.97
N ALA A 66 -6.83 -13.49 14.70
CA ALA A 66 -5.40 -13.79 14.54
C ALA A 66 -5.09 -15.06 15.35
N SER A 67 -4.32 -16.00 14.80
CA SER A 67 -3.86 -17.16 15.58
C SER A 67 -2.37 -17.07 15.91
N ASN A 68 -2.08 -17.47 17.16
CA ASN A 68 -0.77 -17.67 17.77
C ASN A 68 0.16 -18.52 16.91
N LYS A 69 1.47 -18.26 16.98
CA LYS A 69 2.53 -19.12 16.40
C LYS A 69 2.23 -20.59 16.65
N PRO A 70 2.16 -21.41 15.59
CA PRO A 70 2.55 -22.80 15.70
C PRO A 70 3.74 -23.07 14.78
N ASN A 71 4.63 -23.97 15.20
CA ASN A 71 5.43 -24.69 14.23
C ASN A 71 4.47 -25.31 13.21
N VAL A 72 4.70 -25.08 11.91
CA VAL A 72 3.84 -25.48 10.79
C VAL A 72 3.47 -26.98 10.84
N SER A 73 4.33 -27.81 11.43
CA SER A 73 4.13 -29.26 11.58
C SER A 73 3.15 -29.68 12.68
N ASP A 74 2.99 -28.87 13.75
CA ASP A 74 2.35 -29.35 14.98
C ASP A 74 0.89 -28.91 15.15
N ASN A 75 0.36 -28.07 14.24
CA ASN A 75 -0.97 -27.47 14.43
C ASN A 75 -1.84 -27.34 13.17
N LEU A 76 -1.61 -28.15 12.12
CA LEU A 76 -2.49 -28.18 10.94
C LEU A 76 -3.97 -28.44 11.32
N ASN A 77 -4.20 -29.36 12.26
CA ASN A 77 -5.54 -29.65 12.77
C ASN A 77 -6.20 -28.41 13.42
N GLY A 78 -5.43 -27.60 14.17
CA GLY A 78 -5.95 -26.37 14.77
C GLY A 78 -6.23 -25.28 13.74
N ILE A 79 -5.39 -25.16 12.71
CA ILE A 79 -5.61 -24.26 11.57
C ILE A 79 -6.90 -24.66 10.83
N GLN A 80 -7.06 -25.94 10.50
CA GLN A 80 -8.26 -26.47 9.85
C GLN A 80 -9.52 -26.23 10.70
N ALA A 81 -9.45 -26.48 12.02
CA ALA A 81 -10.56 -26.24 12.93
C ALA A 81 -10.93 -24.74 13.03
N ALA A 82 -9.92 -23.85 13.05
CA ALA A 82 -10.14 -22.41 13.06
C ALA A 82 -10.80 -21.93 11.76
N VAL A 83 -10.32 -22.40 10.60
CA VAL A 83 -10.91 -22.10 9.30
C VAL A 83 -12.34 -22.62 9.22
N ALA A 84 -12.61 -23.85 9.66
CA ALA A 84 -13.96 -24.42 9.69
C ALA A 84 -14.93 -23.60 10.57
N LYS A 85 -14.45 -23.11 11.73
CA LYS A 85 -15.23 -22.21 12.58
C LYS A 85 -15.55 -20.90 11.88
N LEU A 86 -14.56 -20.29 11.20
CA LEU A 86 -14.76 -19.03 10.47
C LEU A 86 -15.69 -19.20 9.27
N GLN A 87 -15.60 -20.32 8.55
CA GLN A 87 -16.52 -20.66 7.46
C GLN A 87 -17.97 -20.65 7.96
N SER A 88 -18.26 -21.15 9.17
CA SER A 88 -19.63 -21.11 9.71
C SER A 88 -20.19 -19.70 9.99
N ALA A 89 -19.32 -18.69 10.10
CA ALA A 89 -19.68 -17.32 10.48
C ALA A 89 -19.59 -16.30 9.33
N ALA A 90 -18.93 -16.65 8.23
CA ALA A 90 -18.64 -15.75 7.10
C ALA A 90 -18.89 -16.44 5.75
N ASP A 91 -19.22 -15.65 4.74
CA ASP A 91 -19.39 -16.16 3.37
C ASP A 91 -18.05 -16.50 2.72
N ILE A 92 -17.01 -15.71 3.05
CA ILE A 92 -15.64 -15.84 2.54
C ILE A 92 -14.67 -15.83 3.72
N VAL A 93 -13.72 -16.77 3.73
CA VAL A 93 -12.58 -16.78 4.65
C VAL A 93 -11.31 -16.52 3.86
N ILE A 94 -10.64 -15.40 4.14
CA ILE A 94 -9.34 -15.05 3.56
C ILE A 94 -8.26 -15.50 4.55
N THR A 95 -7.43 -16.44 4.13
CA THR A 95 -6.31 -16.94 4.91
C THR A 95 -5.00 -16.40 4.32
N GLU A 96 -4.23 -15.63 5.09
CA GLU A 96 -2.92 -15.15 4.66
C GLU A 96 -1.81 -16.12 5.09
N GLY A 97 -1.24 -16.82 4.12
CA GLY A 97 -0.16 -17.78 4.31
C GLY A 97 1.20 -17.12 4.60
N PRO A 98 2.21 -17.92 4.96
CA PRO A 98 3.56 -17.43 5.20
C PRO A 98 4.19 -16.86 3.92
N ASN A 99 5.40 -16.30 4.03
CA ASN A 99 6.18 -15.77 2.90
C ASN A 99 6.77 -16.89 2.02
N THR A 100 5.92 -17.82 1.57
CA THR A 100 6.27 -18.90 0.66
C THR A 100 5.18 -19.04 -0.41
N THR A 101 5.54 -19.64 -1.54
CA THR A 101 4.59 -19.95 -2.62
C THR A 101 3.76 -21.20 -2.34
N LYS A 102 4.13 -21.99 -1.33
CA LYS A 102 3.45 -23.23 -0.97
C LYS A 102 2.25 -22.92 -0.07
N PRO A 103 1.02 -23.32 -0.48
CA PRO A 103 -0.16 -23.13 0.35
C PRO A 103 -0.16 -24.07 1.56
N LEU A 104 -1.10 -23.83 2.46
CA LEU A 104 -1.36 -24.74 3.57
C LEU A 104 -2.22 -25.90 3.08
N GLU A 105 -2.11 -27.05 3.73
CA GLU A 105 -2.95 -28.23 3.49
C GLU A 105 -4.36 -28.03 4.07
N ILE A 106 -5.03 -26.97 3.62
CA ILE A 106 -6.43 -26.67 3.92
C ILE A 106 -7.21 -26.58 2.61
N ASP A 107 -8.48 -26.95 2.65
CA ASP A 107 -9.35 -26.85 1.47
C ASP A 107 -9.64 -25.38 1.13
N GLY A 108 -9.60 -25.05 -0.16
CA GLY A 108 -9.78 -23.68 -0.65
C GLY A 108 -8.99 -23.35 -1.91
N LYS A 109 -9.38 -22.26 -2.58
CA LYS A 109 -8.67 -21.72 -3.75
C LYS A 109 -7.41 -20.99 -3.29
N VAL A 110 -6.31 -21.16 -4.01
CA VAL A 110 -5.04 -20.49 -3.74
C VAL A 110 -4.88 -19.28 -4.65
N LEU A 111 -4.57 -18.12 -4.08
CA LEU A 111 -4.22 -16.89 -4.78
C LEU A 111 -2.73 -16.63 -4.59
N LEU A 112 -1.98 -16.69 -5.68
CA LEU A 112 -0.54 -16.43 -5.68
C LEU A 112 -0.27 -14.95 -5.89
N VAL A 113 0.35 -14.30 -4.90
CA VAL A 113 0.91 -12.96 -5.04
C VAL A 113 2.40 -13.07 -5.38
N PHE A 114 2.74 -12.73 -6.62
CA PHE A 114 4.10 -12.79 -7.12
C PHE A 114 4.65 -11.38 -7.30
N GLN A 115 5.75 -11.05 -6.62
CA GLN A 115 6.50 -9.85 -6.89
C GLN A 115 7.76 -10.20 -7.71
N PRO A 116 7.89 -9.70 -8.95
CA PRO A 116 9.07 -9.99 -9.76
C PRO A 116 10.35 -9.41 -9.16
N THR A 117 11.37 -10.25 -9.02
CA THR A 117 12.75 -9.87 -8.70
C THR A 117 13.70 -10.47 -9.73
N LYS A 118 14.97 -10.06 -9.72
CA LYS A 118 15.98 -10.57 -10.67
C LYS A 118 16.18 -12.10 -10.61
N GLN A 119 15.87 -12.73 -9.48
CA GLN A 119 16.13 -14.15 -9.23
C GLN A 119 14.84 -14.99 -9.16
N SER A 120 13.67 -14.37 -9.13
CA SER A 120 12.40 -15.08 -8.99
C SER A 120 11.88 -15.60 -10.34
N SER A 121 11.46 -16.87 -10.38
CA SER A 121 10.75 -17.47 -11.50
C SER A 121 9.25 -17.54 -11.18
N ILE A 122 8.42 -16.93 -12.03
CA ILE A 122 6.97 -17.00 -11.86
C ILE A 122 6.44 -18.41 -12.14
N THR A 123 7.05 -19.13 -13.08
CA THR A 123 6.68 -20.51 -13.42
C THR A 123 6.89 -21.46 -12.24
N ASP A 124 7.99 -21.29 -11.51
CA ASP A 124 8.28 -22.09 -10.31
C ASP A 124 7.31 -21.72 -9.18
N ALA A 125 6.97 -20.43 -9.05
CA ALA A 125 6.00 -19.96 -8.07
C ALA A 125 4.60 -20.52 -8.34
N ILE A 126 4.15 -20.52 -9.60
CA ILE A 126 2.89 -21.13 -10.05
C ILE A 126 2.89 -22.63 -9.75
N SER A 127 3.97 -23.32 -10.10
CA SER A 127 4.11 -24.77 -9.86
C SER A 127 4.06 -25.10 -8.37
N ALA A 128 4.68 -24.27 -7.53
CA ALA A 128 4.69 -24.44 -6.07
C ALA A 128 3.35 -24.10 -5.40
N ALA A 129 2.52 -23.24 -6.01
CA ALA A 129 1.17 -22.92 -5.52
C ALA A 129 0.19 -24.10 -5.64
N GLY A 130 0.53 -25.11 -6.47
CA GLY A 130 -0.14 -26.40 -6.51
C GLY A 130 -1.46 -26.40 -7.30
N PRO A 131 -2.20 -27.53 -7.25
CA PRO A 131 -3.34 -27.79 -8.13
C PRO A 131 -4.57 -26.92 -7.82
N ASN A 132 -4.67 -26.37 -6.61
CA ASN A 132 -5.78 -25.53 -6.17
C ASN A 132 -5.58 -24.04 -6.51
N LEU A 133 -4.58 -23.71 -7.33
CA LEU A 133 -4.38 -22.35 -7.81
C LEU A 133 -5.65 -21.84 -8.49
N GLY A 134 -6.20 -20.76 -7.94
CA GLY A 134 -7.42 -20.10 -8.40
C GLY A 134 -7.18 -18.71 -8.96
N GLY A 135 -5.97 -18.14 -8.81
CA GLY A 135 -5.63 -16.85 -9.41
C GLY A 135 -4.18 -16.44 -9.16
N ILE A 136 -3.65 -15.61 -10.06
CA ILE A 136 -2.28 -15.09 -10.03
C ILE A 136 -2.32 -13.56 -10.02
N ILE A 137 -1.66 -12.95 -9.05
CA ILE A 137 -1.48 -11.51 -8.93
C ILE A 137 0.01 -11.23 -9.03
N ALA A 138 0.47 -10.82 -10.21
CA ALA A 138 1.81 -10.29 -10.39
C ALA A 138 1.80 -8.82 -9.96
N ASN A 139 2.35 -8.51 -8.78
CA ASN A 139 2.29 -7.20 -8.15
C ASN A 139 3.62 -6.46 -8.27
N ALA A 140 3.56 -5.11 -8.22
CA ALA A 140 4.70 -4.21 -8.30
C ALA A 140 5.59 -4.49 -9.53
N VAL A 141 4.95 -4.68 -10.68
CA VAL A 141 5.65 -4.93 -11.95
C VAL A 141 6.09 -3.58 -12.54
N PRO A 142 7.36 -3.40 -12.93
CA PRO A 142 7.78 -2.19 -13.62
C PRO A 142 6.91 -1.96 -14.86
N ILE A 143 6.39 -0.74 -15.03
CA ILE A 143 5.35 -0.44 -16.04
C ILE A 143 5.74 -0.87 -17.46
N HIS A 144 7.02 -0.74 -17.81
CA HIS A 144 7.57 -1.11 -19.12
C HIS A 144 7.65 -2.62 -19.37
N ARG A 145 7.55 -3.46 -18.33
CA ARG A 145 7.52 -4.94 -18.42
C ARG A 145 6.13 -5.53 -18.25
N ARG A 146 5.15 -4.73 -17.85
CA ARG A 146 3.81 -5.19 -17.49
C ARG A 146 3.14 -5.95 -18.64
N ASP A 147 3.14 -5.37 -19.84
CA ASP A 147 2.45 -5.97 -20.99
C ASP A 147 3.12 -7.24 -21.51
N GLU A 148 4.44 -7.34 -21.36
CA GLU A 148 5.19 -8.56 -21.67
C GLU A 148 4.77 -9.68 -20.72
N LEU A 149 4.85 -9.44 -19.41
CA LEU A 149 4.45 -10.43 -18.40
C LEU A 149 2.97 -10.81 -18.50
N ALA A 150 2.09 -9.86 -18.81
CA ALA A 150 0.67 -10.14 -19.02
C ALA A 150 0.42 -11.06 -20.22
N ARG A 151 1.19 -10.91 -21.30
CA ARG A 151 1.12 -11.84 -22.45
C ARG A 151 1.64 -13.22 -22.08
N ASP A 152 2.75 -13.31 -21.37
CA ASP A 152 3.34 -14.60 -20.96
C ASP A 152 2.42 -15.39 -20.03
N LEU A 153 1.63 -14.69 -19.21
CA LEU A 153 0.66 -15.32 -18.31
C LEU A 153 -0.74 -15.49 -18.91
N SER A 154 -0.98 -15.02 -20.14
CA SER A 154 -2.31 -15.10 -20.77
C SER A 154 -2.76 -16.54 -21.04
N SER A 155 -1.82 -17.49 -21.15
CA SER A 155 -2.11 -18.91 -21.36
C SER A 155 -2.46 -19.66 -20.07
N GLN A 156 -2.48 -18.99 -18.91
CA GLN A 156 -2.85 -19.62 -17.65
C GLN A 156 -4.37 -19.85 -17.60
N ASN A 157 -4.77 -21.02 -17.10
CA ASN A 157 -6.20 -21.38 -16.98
C ASN A 157 -6.89 -20.72 -15.78
N VAL A 158 -6.18 -19.83 -15.07
CA VAL A 158 -6.67 -19.13 -13.89
C VAL A 158 -6.66 -17.63 -14.16
N PRO A 159 -7.54 -16.86 -13.51
CA PRO A 159 -7.48 -15.41 -13.50
C PRO A 159 -6.07 -14.87 -13.23
N VAL A 160 -5.62 -13.93 -14.06
CA VAL A 160 -4.33 -13.25 -13.89
C VAL A 160 -4.56 -11.75 -13.82
N ALA A 161 -3.94 -11.11 -12.82
CA ALA A 161 -3.78 -9.66 -12.77
C ALA A 161 -2.30 -9.32 -12.75
N VAL A 162 -1.88 -8.48 -13.70
CA VAL A 162 -0.52 -7.93 -13.73
C VAL A 162 -0.59 -6.45 -13.36
N ILE A 163 -0.37 -6.18 -12.07
CA ILE A 163 -0.50 -4.87 -11.45
C ILE A 163 0.87 -4.18 -11.49
N PRO A 164 0.97 -3.00 -12.14
CA PRO A 164 2.21 -2.27 -12.19
C PRO A 164 2.57 -1.66 -10.84
N GLU A 165 3.83 -1.25 -10.69
CA GLU A 165 4.24 -0.37 -9.61
C GLU A 165 3.36 0.88 -9.58
N SER A 166 2.84 1.19 -8.38
CA SER A 166 1.91 2.29 -8.17
C SER A 166 2.48 3.25 -7.14
N ARG A 167 2.58 4.53 -7.51
CA ARG A 167 3.01 5.60 -6.58
C ARG A 167 2.10 5.68 -5.37
N GLY A 168 0.79 5.54 -5.56
CA GLY A 168 -0.21 5.52 -4.48
C GLY A 168 0.06 4.46 -3.41
N MET A 169 0.65 3.32 -3.78
CA MET A 169 1.03 2.27 -2.81
C MET A 169 2.32 2.60 -2.05
N LEU A 170 3.20 3.38 -2.69
CA LEU A 170 4.54 3.73 -2.21
C LEU A 170 4.58 5.08 -1.49
N THR A 171 3.42 5.71 -1.30
CA THR A 171 3.34 7.01 -0.62
C THR A 171 3.77 6.92 0.84
N ILE A 172 4.34 8.02 1.30
CA ILE A 172 4.65 8.30 2.70
C ILE A 172 3.78 9.45 3.17
N THR A 173 3.53 9.56 4.46
CA THR A 173 2.78 10.71 5.00
C THR A 173 3.68 11.93 5.14
N VAL A 174 3.09 13.12 5.17
CA VAL A 174 3.79 14.38 5.48
C VAL A 174 4.51 14.31 6.83
N GLU A 175 3.95 13.60 7.80
CA GLU A 175 4.58 13.32 9.09
C GLU A 175 5.82 12.41 8.97
N GLN A 176 5.73 11.32 8.20
CA GLN A 176 6.88 10.44 7.95
C GLN A 176 8.01 11.21 7.26
N LEU A 177 7.67 12.09 6.31
CA LEU A 177 8.63 12.98 5.65
C LEU A 177 9.34 13.89 6.67
N ALA A 178 8.59 14.58 7.52
CA ALA A 178 9.14 15.48 8.53
C ALA A 178 10.09 14.73 9.48
N ASN A 179 9.64 13.58 9.98
CA ASN A 179 10.43 12.74 10.90
C ASN A 179 11.72 12.23 10.25
N HIS A 180 11.64 11.77 8.99
CA HIS A 180 12.80 11.27 8.25
C HIS A 180 13.86 12.36 8.04
N LEU A 181 13.42 13.57 7.68
CA LEU A 181 14.31 14.71 7.46
C LEU A 181 14.81 15.36 8.76
N GLY A 182 14.32 14.93 9.94
CA GLY A 182 14.55 15.64 11.20
C GLY A 182 14.01 17.08 11.16
N GLY A 183 12.97 17.31 10.36
CA GLY A 183 12.38 18.61 10.12
C GLY A 183 11.58 19.11 11.31
N ARG A 184 11.61 20.43 11.51
CA ARG A 184 10.81 21.12 12.54
C ARG A 184 9.56 21.70 11.90
N TRP A 185 8.40 21.46 12.51
CA TRP A 185 7.17 22.15 12.12
C TRP A 185 7.28 23.65 12.41
N VAL A 186 7.00 24.48 11.40
CA VAL A 186 7.00 25.95 11.55
C VAL A 186 5.74 26.43 12.27
N LEU A 187 4.63 25.75 12.02
CA LEU A 187 3.30 25.97 12.62
C LEU A 187 2.81 24.65 13.21
N ASP A 188 1.77 24.68 14.03
CA ASP A 188 1.11 23.44 14.46
C ASP A 188 0.68 22.62 13.23
N PRO A 189 1.02 21.32 13.17
CA PRO A 189 0.79 20.54 11.97
C PRO A 189 -0.71 20.33 11.74
N VAL A 190 -1.13 20.53 10.50
CA VAL A 190 -2.44 20.15 9.95
C VAL A 190 -2.21 19.10 8.87
N ASN A 191 -3.19 18.26 8.55
CA ASN A 191 -3.13 17.37 7.36
C ASN A 191 -1.81 16.57 7.23
N ASN A 192 -1.21 16.17 8.35
CA ASN A 192 0.12 15.54 8.39
C ASN A 192 0.09 14.06 7.98
N ASP A 193 -1.10 13.47 7.86
CA ASP A 193 -1.37 12.14 7.32
C ASP A 193 -1.53 12.12 5.79
N LEU A 194 -1.54 13.30 5.12
CA LEU A 194 -1.65 13.37 3.67
C LEU A 194 -0.54 12.58 2.97
N PRO A 195 -0.87 11.83 1.89
CA PRO A 195 0.10 11.05 1.16
C PRO A 195 0.94 11.94 0.23
N VAL A 196 2.26 11.79 0.30
CA VAL A 196 3.21 12.41 -0.63
C VAL A 196 3.57 11.40 -1.71
N GLU A 197 3.20 11.70 -2.96
CA GLU A 197 3.50 10.89 -4.14
C GLU A 197 4.74 11.37 -4.90
N ARG A 198 5.04 12.67 -4.79
CA ARG A 198 6.09 13.33 -5.57
C ARG A 198 6.75 14.46 -4.80
N PHE A 199 8.01 14.69 -5.14
CA PHE A 199 8.79 15.82 -4.66
C PHE A 199 9.03 16.78 -5.81
N MET A 200 8.72 18.06 -5.59
CA MET A 200 8.97 19.13 -6.56
C MET A 200 10.02 20.08 -5.98
N ILE A 201 10.98 20.49 -6.80
CA ILE A 201 12.08 21.36 -6.34
C ILE A 201 11.79 22.80 -6.79
N GLY A 202 11.57 23.68 -5.81
CA GLY A 202 11.40 25.11 -6.02
C GLY A 202 12.74 25.81 -6.22
N GLY A 203 13.25 25.76 -7.45
CA GLY A 203 14.48 26.41 -7.91
C GLY A 203 14.23 27.61 -8.84
N ASN A 204 15.21 27.93 -9.68
CA ASN A 204 15.01 28.88 -10.78
C ASN A 204 14.32 28.15 -11.93
N ILE A 205 13.01 28.33 -12.01
CA ILE A 205 12.14 27.67 -12.98
C ILE A 205 11.77 28.70 -14.05
N LEU A 206 11.82 28.29 -15.32
CA LEU A 206 11.45 29.15 -16.46
C LEU A 206 9.93 29.29 -16.61
N ASP A 207 9.19 28.25 -16.23
CA ASP A 207 7.74 28.26 -16.19
C ASP A 207 7.21 29.15 -15.06
N GLU A 208 5.99 29.66 -15.21
CA GLU A 208 5.27 30.31 -14.11
C GLU A 208 5.06 29.33 -12.96
N GLY A 209 5.33 29.79 -11.73
CA GLY A 209 5.31 28.95 -10.53
C GLY A 209 4.03 28.12 -10.37
N PRO A 210 2.82 28.71 -10.40
CA PRO A 210 1.58 27.95 -10.28
C PRO A 210 1.44 26.86 -11.34
N THR A 211 1.79 27.14 -12.59
CA THR A 211 1.79 26.16 -13.68
C THR A 211 2.80 25.03 -13.44
N TYR A 212 3.99 25.36 -12.94
CA TYR A 212 5.00 24.35 -12.60
C TYR A 212 4.52 23.41 -11.51
N PHE A 213 3.99 23.97 -10.41
CA PHE A 213 3.52 23.21 -9.27
C PHE A 213 2.17 22.54 -9.53
N ASP A 214 1.33 22.98 -10.47
CA ASP A 214 0.06 22.30 -10.73
C ASP A 214 0.19 20.97 -11.53
N ARG A 215 1.41 20.62 -11.96
CA ARG A 215 1.67 19.45 -12.82
C ARG A 215 1.26 18.12 -12.23
N TYR A 216 1.38 17.94 -10.92
CA TYR A 216 1.13 16.64 -10.29
C TYR A 216 0.32 16.78 -9.01
N PRO A 217 -0.59 15.84 -8.74
CA PRO A 217 -1.27 15.77 -7.45
C PRO A 217 -0.30 15.31 -6.35
N ASN A 218 -0.69 15.57 -5.10
CA ASN A 218 -0.10 14.98 -3.90
C ASN A 218 1.41 15.19 -3.78
N GLN A 219 1.86 16.43 -3.98
CA GLN A 219 3.28 16.75 -4.02
C GLN A 219 3.76 17.45 -2.75
N ALA A 220 4.99 17.14 -2.33
CA ALA A 220 5.75 17.94 -1.38
C ALA A 220 6.69 18.88 -2.15
N VAL A 221 6.69 20.16 -1.82
CA VAL A 221 7.53 21.15 -2.49
C VAL A 221 8.73 21.51 -1.62
N ILE A 222 9.93 21.24 -2.13
CA ILE A 222 11.20 21.53 -1.45
C ILE A 222 11.75 22.84 -2.01
N THR A 223 11.79 23.89 -1.20
CA THR A 223 12.30 25.20 -1.62
C THR A 223 13.00 25.90 -0.47
N ARG A 224 13.78 26.93 -0.79
CA ARG A 224 14.55 27.67 0.19
C ARG A 224 13.66 28.62 0.99
N VAL A 225 13.95 28.79 2.28
CA VAL A 225 13.15 29.62 3.20
C VAL A 225 13.12 31.11 2.81
N GLU A 226 14.15 31.59 2.13
CA GLU A 226 14.26 32.98 1.66
C GLU A 226 13.52 33.28 0.35
N ARG A 227 12.76 32.32 -0.21
CA ARG A 227 12.01 32.47 -1.47
C ARG A 227 10.49 32.50 -1.25
N PRO A 228 9.94 33.56 -0.62
CA PRO A 228 8.50 33.66 -0.36
C PRO A 228 7.67 33.68 -1.66
N ASP A 229 8.24 34.16 -2.77
CA ASP A 229 7.62 34.12 -4.09
C ASP A 229 7.36 32.68 -4.58
N ILE A 230 8.35 31.80 -4.45
CA ILE A 230 8.20 30.37 -4.82
C ILE A 230 7.26 29.66 -3.86
N GLN A 231 7.40 29.93 -2.55
CA GLN A 231 6.55 29.34 -1.52
C GLN A 231 5.08 29.67 -1.75
N MET A 232 4.76 30.93 -2.08
CA MET A 232 3.38 31.31 -2.43
C MET A 232 2.87 30.63 -3.70
N ALA A 233 3.71 30.57 -4.73
CA ALA A 233 3.34 29.96 -6.00
C ALA A 233 3.10 28.45 -5.88
N SER A 234 3.71 27.79 -4.88
CA SER A 234 3.59 26.35 -4.68
C SER A 234 2.42 25.92 -3.79
N MET A 235 1.80 26.82 -3.02
CA MET A 235 0.64 26.53 -2.17
C MET A 235 -0.67 26.41 -2.95
N GLY A 236 -0.72 25.49 -3.93
CA GLY A 236 -1.92 25.11 -4.67
C GLY A 236 -2.66 23.91 -4.07
N GLU A 237 -3.82 23.56 -4.62
CA GLU A 237 -4.68 22.46 -4.14
C GLU A 237 -4.00 21.10 -4.12
N LYS A 238 -3.02 20.89 -5.00
CA LYS A 238 -2.30 19.63 -5.17
C LYS A 238 -1.08 19.47 -4.24
N THR A 239 -0.78 20.49 -3.44
CA THR A 239 0.41 20.52 -2.58
C THR A 239 0.09 20.05 -1.18
N CYS A 240 0.71 18.93 -0.77
CA CYS A 240 0.52 18.34 0.54
C CYS A 240 1.32 19.03 1.63
N CYS A 241 2.50 19.57 1.31
CA CYS A 241 3.34 20.32 2.25
C CYS A 241 4.47 21.06 1.54
N LEU A 242 5.09 22.01 2.25
CA LEU A 242 6.35 22.63 1.86
C LEU A 242 7.46 22.21 2.82
N VAL A 243 8.60 21.81 2.26
CA VAL A 243 9.86 21.62 2.96
C VAL A 243 10.75 22.84 2.69
N LEU A 244 10.94 23.67 3.71
CA LEU A 244 11.68 24.92 3.68
C LEU A 244 13.13 24.68 4.11
N THR A 245 14.05 24.75 3.15
CA THR A 245 15.47 24.48 3.35
C THR A 245 16.24 25.75 3.72
N GLY A 246 17.36 25.59 4.44
CA GLY A 246 18.28 26.67 4.78
C GLY A 246 18.04 27.38 6.12
N PRO A 247 18.89 28.37 6.45
CA PRO A 247 18.81 29.11 7.71
C PRO A 247 17.75 30.20 7.68
N GLY A 248 17.23 30.57 8.85
CA GLY A 248 16.21 31.62 9.00
C GLY A 248 14.84 31.06 9.35
N GLU A 249 13.80 31.83 9.09
CA GLU A 249 12.39 31.47 9.31
C GLU A 249 11.58 32.02 8.13
N PRO A 250 10.51 31.33 7.68
CA PRO A 250 9.62 31.89 6.67
C PRO A 250 8.96 33.17 7.19
N THR A 251 8.65 34.07 6.27
CA THR A 251 8.00 35.35 6.62
C THR A 251 6.62 35.12 7.24
N GLU A 252 6.16 36.07 8.07
CA GLU A 252 4.82 35.99 8.67
C GLU A 252 3.69 35.92 7.62
N TYR A 253 3.89 36.54 6.45
CA TYR A 253 2.95 36.44 5.34
C TYR A 253 2.80 34.99 4.84
N ILE A 254 3.93 34.27 4.69
CA ILE A 254 3.93 32.85 4.29
C ILE A 254 3.26 31.98 5.34
N LYS A 255 3.54 32.22 6.62
CA LYS A 255 2.89 31.49 7.71
C LYS A 255 1.37 31.70 7.70
N ALA A 256 0.91 32.93 7.52
CA ALA A 256 -0.50 33.26 7.47
C ALA A 256 -1.21 32.59 6.27
N GLU A 257 -0.59 32.61 5.09
CA GLU A 257 -1.14 31.95 3.90
C GLU A 257 -1.13 30.43 4.01
N ALA A 258 -0.07 29.84 4.58
CA ALA A 258 0.00 28.40 4.85
C ALA A 258 -1.10 27.96 5.82
N LEU A 259 -1.32 28.72 6.91
CA LEU A 259 -2.39 28.44 7.87
C LEU A 259 -3.78 28.53 7.21
N LYS A 260 -4.01 29.56 6.40
CA LYS A 260 -5.28 29.77 5.70
C LYS A 260 -5.59 28.67 4.69
N ARG A 261 -4.56 28.11 4.04
CA ARG A 261 -4.67 27.06 3.02
C ARG A 261 -4.49 25.65 3.58
N GLU A 262 -4.27 25.54 4.89
CA GLU A 262 -3.98 24.29 5.60
C GLU A 262 -2.81 23.50 4.99
N VAL A 263 -1.77 24.22 4.56
CA VAL A 263 -0.55 23.64 3.98
C VAL A 263 0.54 23.56 5.05
N PRO A 264 0.99 22.35 5.44
CA PRO A 264 2.05 22.14 6.42
C PRO A 264 3.39 22.70 5.95
N LEU A 265 4.10 23.32 6.89
CA LEU A 265 5.44 23.86 6.68
C LEU A 265 6.44 23.10 7.55
N ILE A 266 7.36 22.39 6.89
CA ILE A 266 8.47 21.66 7.51
C ILE A 266 9.74 22.45 7.26
N GLN A 267 10.46 22.85 8.30
CA GLN A 267 11.76 23.49 8.17
C GLN A 267 12.89 22.49 8.37
N VAL A 268 13.87 22.53 7.47
CA VAL A 268 15.14 21.79 7.59
C VAL A 268 16.31 22.74 7.45
N ARG A 269 17.37 22.54 8.24
CA ARG A 269 18.54 23.44 8.25
C ARG A 269 19.53 23.18 7.12
N THR A 270 19.43 22.03 6.48
CA THR A 270 20.25 21.61 5.34
C THR A 270 19.92 22.42 4.09
N ASN A 271 20.84 22.45 3.11
CA ASN A 271 20.56 23.05 1.81
C ASN A 271 19.65 22.14 0.97
N THR A 272 19.16 22.63 -0.17
CA THR A 272 18.23 21.88 -1.03
C THR A 272 18.81 20.57 -1.57
N MET A 273 20.09 20.54 -1.96
CA MET A 273 20.73 19.32 -2.48
C MET A 273 20.83 18.27 -1.38
N ASP A 274 21.39 18.63 -0.23
CA ASP A 274 21.55 17.73 0.91
C ASP A 274 20.19 17.21 1.40
N THR A 275 19.14 18.03 1.35
CA THR A 275 17.77 17.62 1.69
C THR A 275 17.23 16.58 0.72
N VAL A 276 17.46 16.76 -0.59
CA VAL A 276 17.03 15.81 -1.61
C VAL A 276 17.79 14.50 -1.50
N GLU A 277 19.09 14.55 -1.23
CA GLU A 277 19.90 13.35 -0.94
C GLU A 277 19.42 12.64 0.32
N ALA A 278 19.02 13.39 1.35
CA ALA A 278 18.45 12.85 2.58
C ALA A 278 17.03 12.26 2.43
N LEU A 279 16.41 12.31 1.24
CA LEU A 279 15.18 11.56 0.98
C LEU A 279 15.44 10.09 0.63
N ASP A 280 16.71 9.71 0.41
CA ASP A 280 17.04 8.34 0.07
C ASP A 280 16.58 7.37 1.17
N GLY A 281 16.02 6.24 0.75
CA GLY A 281 15.45 5.25 1.66
C GLY A 281 14.14 5.65 2.36
N LEU A 282 13.61 6.86 2.19
CA LEU A 282 12.31 7.27 2.75
C LEU A 282 11.18 6.32 2.32
N ILE A 283 11.23 5.85 1.07
CA ILE A 283 10.24 4.91 0.52
C ILE A 283 10.17 3.59 1.30
N ASN A 284 11.24 3.20 2.01
CA ASN A 284 11.25 2.00 2.84
C ASN A 284 10.39 2.15 4.11
N GLN A 285 9.96 3.38 4.44
CA GLN A 285 9.04 3.68 5.53
C GLN A 285 7.57 3.65 5.10
N ALA A 286 7.29 3.49 3.80
CA ALA A 286 5.93 3.44 3.29
C ALA A 286 5.17 2.24 3.88
N ASP A 287 4.11 2.51 4.64
CA ASP A 287 3.25 1.46 5.17
C ASP A 287 2.09 1.20 4.20
N ALA A 288 1.91 -0.04 3.77
CA ALA A 288 0.80 -0.45 2.91
C ALA A 288 -0.53 -0.62 3.67
N ARG A 289 -0.50 -0.63 5.00
CA ARG A 289 -1.63 -0.90 5.90
C ARG A 289 -2.43 0.35 6.22
N THR A 290 -2.97 0.99 5.19
CA THR A 290 -3.90 2.11 5.34
C THR A 290 -5.15 1.87 4.52
N ILE A 291 -6.29 2.40 4.97
CA ILE A 291 -7.57 2.26 4.26
C ILE A 291 -7.47 2.86 2.85
N THR A 292 -6.81 4.03 2.72
CA THR A 292 -6.58 4.68 1.43
C THR A 292 -5.83 3.77 0.46
N LYS A 293 -4.75 3.12 0.90
CA LYS A 293 -3.98 2.21 0.04
C LYS A 293 -4.71 0.90 -0.23
N ALA A 294 -5.51 0.41 0.71
CA ALA A 294 -6.36 -0.76 0.46
C ALA A 294 -7.41 -0.48 -0.61
N ASN A 295 -8.08 0.68 -0.57
CA ASN A 295 -9.00 1.10 -1.64
C ASN A 295 -8.25 1.26 -2.97
N HIS A 296 -7.09 1.93 -2.95
CA HIS A 296 -6.26 2.08 -4.16
C HIS A 296 -5.85 0.74 -4.76
N PHE A 297 -5.46 -0.24 -3.94
CA PHE A 297 -5.13 -1.58 -4.43
C PHE A 297 -6.37 -2.31 -4.96
N ALA A 298 -7.54 -2.08 -4.37
CA ALA A 298 -8.80 -2.61 -4.85
C ALA A 298 -9.18 -2.03 -6.24
N ASP A 299 -8.89 -0.76 -6.48
CA ASP A 299 -9.10 -0.11 -7.79
C ASP A 299 -8.08 -0.58 -8.84
N LEU A 300 -6.82 -0.80 -8.43
CA LEU A 300 -5.82 -1.46 -9.27
C LEU A 300 -6.27 -2.88 -9.65
N LEU A 301 -6.86 -3.63 -8.71
CA LEU A 301 -7.37 -4.96 -8.98
C LEU A 301 -8.50 -4.92 -10.01
N ASP A 302 -9.46 -3.99 -9.89
CA ASP A 302 -10.53 -3.82 -10.89
C ASP A 302 -10.00 -3.39 -12.26
N THR A 303 -8.92 -2.61 -12.29
CA THR A 303 -8.33 -2.12 -13.54
C THR A 303 -7.59 -3.23 -14.28
N TYR A 304 -6.93 -4.14 -13.55
CA TYR A 304 -5.99 -5.11 -14.11
C TYR A 304 -6.43 -6.56 -14.05
N MET A 305 -7.51 -6.88 -13.33
CA MET A 305 -8.16 -8.18 -13.32
C MET A 305 -9.49 -8.09 -14.07
N ASP A 306 -9.85 -9.13 -14.82
CA ASP A 306 -11.17 -9.23 -15.41
C ASP A 306 -12.27 -9.21 -14.32
N ALA A 307 -13.32 -8.41 -14.53
CA ALA A 307 -14.36 -8.20 -13.53
C ALA A 307 -15.16 -9.48 -13.23
N TYR A 308 -15.38 -10.32 -14.26
CA TYR A 308 -16.06 -11.60 -14.08
C TYR A 308 -15.17 -12.58 -13.33
N ALA A 309 -13.88 -12.58 -13.61
CA ALA A 309 -12.89 -13.37 -12.87
C ALA A 309 -12.84 -12.99 -11.38
N LEU A 310 -12.84 -11.69 -11.05
CA LEU A 310 -12.88 -11.23 -9.66
C LEU A 310 -14.18 -11.67 -8.96
N GLN A 311 -15.33 -11.57 -9.63
CA GLN A 311 -16.59 -12.09 -9.08
C GLN A 311 -16.57 -13.60 -8.86
N GLN A 312 -15.94 -14.38 -9.75
CA GLN A 312 -15.79 -15.82 -9.56
C GLN A 312 -14.86 -16.20 -8.40
N LEU A 313 -13.93 -15.32 -8.01
CA LEU A 313 -13.12 -15.52 -6.82
C LEU A 313 -13.92 -15.28 -5.54
N LEU A 314 -14.88 -14.33 -5.58
CA LEU A 314 -15.67 -13.90 -4.42
C LEU A 314 -17.01 -14.66 -4.26
N ASN A 315 -17.33 -15.55 -5.20
CA ASN A 315 -18.51 -16.44 -5.16
C ASN A 315 -18.13 -17.84 -4.70
#